data_AF-A0A4R2BI94-F1
#
_entry.id   AF-A0A4R2BI94-F1
#
_cell.length_a   1.000
_cell.length_b   1.000
_cell.length_c   1.000
_cell.angle_alpha   90.00
_cell.angle_beta   90.00
_cell.angle_gamma   90.00
#
_symmetry.space_group_name_H-M   'P 1'
#
loop_
_entity.id
_entity.type
_entity.pdbx_description
1 polymer ?
#
loop_
_entity_poly.entity_id
_entity_poly.type
_entity_poly.pdbx_seq_one_letter_code
_entity_poly.pdbx_strand_id
1 'polypeptide(L)' 'MNIGMGLLFLPLAIIFIGLGGHLIKNNDKGFGKGLVLTGIIVLSGCMLLLTGLYDPYANHLE' A
#
# COMPACT_ATOMS: atom_id res chain seq x y z
N MET A 1 -12.29 12.88 -4.99
CA MET A 1 -11.87 12.25 -3.72
C MET A 1 -11.70 10.75 -3.95
N ASN A 2 -10.47 10.23 -4.14
CA ASN A 2 -10.21 8.88 -4.64
C ASN A 2 -10.22 7.76 -3.57
N ILE A 3 -11.11 7.90 -2.57
CA ILE A 3 -11.23 6.99 -1.42
C ILE A 3 -11.45 5.54 -1.85
N GLY A 4 -12.21 5.30 -2.92
CA GLY A 4 -12.48 3.95 -3.43
C GLY A 4 -11.22 3.19 -3.84
N MET A 5 -10.26 3.88 -4.48
CA MET A 5 -9.01 3.25 -4.91
C MET A 5 -8.10 2.93 -3.71
N GLY A 6 -7.98 3.86 -2.76
CA GLY A 6 -7.25 3.63 -1.51
C GLY A 6 -7.82 2.46 -0.69
N LEU A 7 -9.16 2.31 -0.66
CA LEU A 7 -9.83 1.21 0.01
C LEU A 7 -9.57 -0.14 -0.66
N LEU A 8 -9.47 -0.18 -1.99
CA LEU A 8 -9.14 -1.39 -2.75
C LEU A 8 -7.69 -1.83 -2.58
N PHE A 9 -6.75 -0.88 -2.48
CA PHE A 9 -5.33 -1.19 -2.28
C PHE A 9 -4.97 -1.53 -0.82
N LEU A 10 -5.78 -1.13 0.16
CA LEU A 10 -5.58 -1.43 1.57
C LEU A 10 -5.47 -2.94 1.89
N PRO A 11 -6.40 -3.82 1.47
CA PRO A 11 -6.28 -5.26 1.72
C PRO A 11 -5.06 -5.87 1.03
N LEU A 12 -4.69 -5.38 -0.15
CA LEU A 12 -3.47 -5.78 -0.86
C LEU A 12 -2.21 -5.47 -0.03
N ALA A 13 -2.11 -4.26 0.53
CA ALA A 13 -0.99 -3.88 1.39
C ALA A 13 -0.88 -4.78 2.64
N ILE A 14 -2.01 -5.11 3.27
CA ILE A 14 -2.06 -6.01 4.43
C ILE A 14 -1.56 -7.41 4.06
N ILE A 15 -1.96 -7.94 2.90
CA ILE A 15 -1.51 -9.26 2.40
C ILE A 15 0.00 -9.26 2.17
N PHE A 16 0.55 -8.21 1.55
CA PHE A 16 1.99 -8.08 1.30
C PHE A 16 2.81 -8.04 2.60
N ILE A 17 2.36 -7.26 3.59
CA ILE A 17 3.04 -7.18 4.89
C ILE A 17 2.94 -8.53 5.63
N GLY A 18 1.78 -9.19 5.61
CA GLY A 18 1.56 -10.49 6.24
C GLY A 18 2.42 -11.60 5.63
N LEU A 19 2.40 -11.73 4.30
CA LEU A 19 3.26 -12.67 3.57
C LEU A 19 4.75 -12.38 3.80
N GLY A 20 5.12 -11.09 3.83
CA GLY A 20 6.50 -10.67 4.02
C GLY A 20 7.00 -11.05 5.42
N GLY A 21 6.19 -10.84 6.44
CA GLY A 21 6.47 -11.29 7.81
C GLY A 21 6.59 -12.81 7.92
N HIS A 22 5.72 -13.56 7.23
CA HIS A 22 5.78 -15.02 7.19
C HIS A 22 7.07 -15.53 6.52
N LEU A 23 7.50 -14.91 5.41
CA LEU A 23 8.75 -15.25 4.72
C LEU A 23 10.00 -14.95 5.56
N ILE A 24 10.01 -13.80 6.28
CA ILE A 24 11.09 -13.48 7.21
C ILE A 24 11.21 -14.55 8.29
N LYS A 25 10.06 -15.03 8.81
CA LYS A 25 10.01 -16.09 9.82
C LYS A 25 10.55 -17.43 9.29
N ASN A 26 10.37 -17.74 8.01
CA ASN A 26 10.81 -18.98 7.37
C ASN A 26 12.22 -18.92 6.77
N ASN A 27 13.08 -18.02 7.25
CA ASN A 27 14.47 -17.80 6.79
C ASN A 27 14.64 -17.19 5.38
N ASP A 28 13.58 -16.90 4.63
CA ASP A 28 13.61 -16.12 3.39
C ASP A 28 13.68 -14.62 3.67
N LYS A 29 14.68 -14.21 4.46
CA LYS A 29 14.79 -12.85 5.01
C LYS A 29 14.94 -11.77 3.95
N GLY A 30 15.63 -12.06 2.83
CA GLY A 30 15.83 -11.11 1.74
C GLY A 30 14.53 -10.79 1.02
N PHE A 31 13.85 -11.82 0.53
CA PHE A 31 12.57 -11.67 -0.18
C PHE A 31 11.47 -11.15 0.76
N GLY A 32 11.42 -11.65 2.00
CA GLY A 32 10.46 -11.19 3.00
C GLY A 32 10.63 -9.72 3.39
N LYS A 33 11.87 -9.24 3.59
CA LYS A 33 12.13 -7.80 3.83
C LYS A 33 11.69 -6.94 2.66
N GLY A 34 11.98 -7.36 1.43
CA GLY A 34 11.52 -6.68 0.23
C GLY A 34 10.00 -6.59 0.15
N LEU A 35 9.31 -7.70 0.44
CA LEU A 35 7.85 -7.76 0.41
C LEU A 35 7.20 -6.86 1.47
N VAL A 36 7.75 -6.82 2.70
CA VAL A 36 7.30 -5.91 3.75
C VAL A 36 7.52 -4.44 3.34
N LEU A 37 8.69 -4.10 2.79
CA LEU A 37 9.00 -2.75 2.35
C LEU A 37 8.03 -2.27 1.26
N THR A 38 7.75 -3.12 0.27
CA THR A 38 6.75 -2.85 -0.78
C THR A 38 5.37 -2.66 -0.17
N GLY A 39 4.96 -3.50 0.77
CA GLY A 39 3.68 -3.38 1.47
C GLY A 39 3.54 -2.03 2.20
N ILE A 40 4.61 -1.55 2.86
CA ILE A 40 4.62 -0.24 3.52
C ILE A 40 4.47 0.91 2.52
N ILE A 41 5.16 0.87 1.38
CA ILE A 41 5.06 1.90 0.34
C ILE A 41 3.63 1.98 -0.21
N VAL A 42 3.02 0.83 -0.50
CA VAL A 42 1.62 0.76 -0.95
C VAL A 42 0.68 1.32 0.12
N LEU A 43 0.91 1.00 1.40
CA LEU A 43 0.10 1.50 2.51
C LEU A 43 0.19 3.04 2.66
N SER A 44 1.38 3.62 2.47
CA SER A 44 1.55 5.08 2.41
C SER A 44 0.79 5.70 1.24
N GLY A 45 0.82 5.07 0.06
CA GLY A 45 0.01 5.48 -1.09
C GLY A 45 -1.49 5.43 -0.79
N CYS A 46 -1.97 4.36 -0.15
CA CYS A 46 -3.36 4.24 0.30
C CYS A 46 -3.76 5.40 1.22
N MET A 47 -2.92 5.75 2.20
CA MET A 47 -3.17 6.86 3.11
C MET A 47 -3.31 8.21 2.37
N LEU A 48 -2.45 8.47 1.37
CA LEU A 48 -2.53 9.68 0.54
C LEU A 48 -3.83 9.73 -0.30
N LEU A 49 -4.26 8.60 -0.84
CA LEU A 49 -5.51 8.47 -1.60
C LEU A 49 -6.75 8.62 -0.70
N LEU A 50 -6.69 8.05 0.51
CA LEU A 50 -7.81 8.06 1.47
C LEU A 50 -8.00 9.45 2.10
N THR A 51 -6.91 10.15 2.39
CA THR A 51 -6.94 11.52 2.94
C THR A 51 -7.33 12.56 1.88
N GLY A 52 -7.42 12.18 0.60
CA GLY A 52 -7.75 13.10 -0.49
C GLY A 52 -6.65 14.12 -0.78
N LEU A 53 -5.46 13.96 -0.19
CA LEU A 53 -4.31 14.84 -0.41
C LEU A 53 -3.82 14.78 -1.87
N TYR A 54 -4.07 13.66 -2.54
CA TYR A 54 -3.76 13.44 -3.94
C TYR A 54 -5.07 13.21 -4.72
N ASP A 55 -5.70 14.30 -5.15
CA ASP A 55 -6.86 14.25 -6.02
C ASP A 55 -6.48 14.65 -7.46
N PRO A 56 -6.18 13.69 -8.35
CA PRO A 56 -5.81 13.99 -9.74
C PRO A 56 -6.99 14.56 -10.56
N TYR A 57 -8.22 14.49 -10.04
CA TYR A 57 -9.41 15.03 -10.69
C TYR A 57 -9.72 16.48 -10.28
N ALA A 58 -9.14 16.98 -9.19
CA ALA A 58 -9.26 18.39 -8.78
C ALA A 58 -8.68 19.36 -9.83
N ASN A 59 -7.68 18.91 -10.59
CA ASN A 59 -7.01 19.70 -11.63
C ASN A 59 -7.68 19.63 -13.03
N HIS A 60 -8.88 19.04 -13.16
CA HIS A 60 -9.61 18.96 -14.44
C HIS A 60 -10.91 19.78 -14.46
N LEU A 61 -11.14 20.61 -13.44
CA LEU A 61 -12.27 21.56 -13.37
C LEU A 61 -11.83 23.01 -13.61
N GLU A 62 -10.89 23.22 -14.54
CA GLU A 62 -10.62 24.54 -15.16
C GLU A 62 -11.06 24.54 -16.63
#